data_AF-A0A1H2Y6D3-F1
#
_entry.id   AF-A0A1H2Y6D3-F1
#
_cell.length_a   1.000
_cell.length_b   1.000
_cell.length_c   1.000
_cell.angle_alpha   90.00
_cell.angle_beta   90.00
_cell.angle_gamma   90.00
#
_symmetry.space_group_name_H-M   'P 1'
#
loop_
_entity.id
_entity.type
_entity.pdbx_description
1 polymer ?
#
loop_
_entity_poly.entity_id
_entity_poly.type
_entity_poly.pdbx_seq_one_letter_code
_entity_poly.pdbx_strand_id
1 'polypeptide(L)'
;MKERLCKRMMATVVSLSLMLSSLVFVSTPVHASGTTIKGKQYQFEDDCKYVVKEAKDKKNINGKTQFGEINLDGKINSISDVNGFQAYGVTSGVVNIKYSIDVSKDINVVDDKVKKVSNAELDSKILSGAIILQTSIDGENWLVDKVYTDVLDEDSDFDGNVYATNNVQQASGCYFRVVVAYKTEKLVEESNLWFIDTSDYEQARWAEVYKFYLVDKKQGNANSVNTTPRTVFQDNKYRTKVDGDGYTGSEDEDVDDPHYGWSLGEFTVNGYTATDKDDDETPVFLKNVGDQVTLWFTLQQDINKLNGNEDLSINDDKDSWDKGFEITETNFYKGALIIRQTDAEGSAGDPIIYTNYLEANVRTGADTKVRLFEEGDYEVALDYEIKDSEPLIDNVSNYRVFFKFKIRNSNCMIYPFDLTTNSELRDHEIAENGFRLDYASSKYLDVYVEQKAVVFNGTSYSEDTRGNKSAKDESVYTDEGIYVISVMHDYNNSRTTDKTIYVGSSPIIKALSRNNINISDINNLLAQGYTINNEGGLVSSAGVDETAEAEVEVEPTETEASVDVSKETNDSSAPADKTTKPVLMYILPVAVILVVFGFVVYRNVLKRKNNSKKADEKQVSDNKEEKK
;
A
#
# COMPACT_ATOMS: atom_id res chain seq x y z
N MET A 1 -45.45 40.50 15.18
CA MET A 1 -45.67 39.05 14.95
C MET A 1 -45.08 38.57 13.61
N LYS A 2 -45.34 39.26 12.49
CA LYS A 2 -44.78 38.92 11.15
C LYS A 2 -43.25 38.95 11.08
N GLU A 3 -42.60 39.88 11.76
CA GLU A 3 -41.14 40.03 11.71
C GLU A 3 -40.39 38.93 12.49
N ARG A 4 -40.92 38.51 13.65
CA ARG A 4 -40.40 37.36 14.42
C ARG A 4 -40.61 36.03 13.68
N LEU A 5 -41.69 35.92 12.90
CA LEU A 5 -41.94 34.76 12.06
C LEU A 5 -40.96 34.69 10.87
N CYS A 6 -40.66 35.84 10.24
CA CYS A 6 -39.66 35.93 9.18
C CYS A 6 -38.25 35.61 9.68
N LYS A 7 -37.83 36.14 10.85
CA LYS A 7 -36.51 35.83 11.42
C LYS A 7 -36.37 34.35 11.80
N ARG A 8 -37.44 33.73 12.32
CA ARG A 8 -37.43 32.28 12.61
C ARG A 8 -37.38 31.44 11.32
N MET A 9 -38.17 31.77 10.30
CA MET A 9 -38.10 31.07 9.02
C MET A 9 -36.75 31.23 8.32
N MET A 10 -36.13 32.41 8.39
CA MET A 10 -34.82 32.67 7.80
C MET A 10 -33.72 31.90 8.54
N ALA A 11 -33.79 31.81 9.87
CA ALA A 11 -32.88 30.98 10.67
C ALA A 11 -33.05 29.48 10.35
N THR A 12 -34.28 29.00 10.14
CA THR A 12 -34.56 27.60 9.77
C THR A 12 -34.08 27.28 8.36
N VAL A 13 -34.17 28.22 7.41
CA VAL A 13 -33.66 28.03 6.04
C VAL A 13 -32.14 28.03 6.03
N VAL A 14 -31.48 28.91 6.80
CA VAL A 14 -30.02 28.93 6.92
C VAL A 14 -29.50 27.66 7.61
N SER A 15 -30.17 27.17 8.67
CA SER A 15 -29.79 25.92 9.33
C SER A 15 -29.99 24.69 8.43
N LEU A 16 -31.05 24.68 7.61
CA LEU A 16 -31.30 23.59 6.67
C LEU A 16 -30.30 23.61 5.49
N SER A 17 -29.87 24.79 5.05
CA SER A 17 -28.81 24.92 4.04
C SER A 17 -27.42 24.51 4.55
N LEU A 18 -27.12 24.79 5.83
CA LEU A 18 -25.89 24.31 6.48
C LEU A 18 -25.90 22.79 6.66
N MET A 19 -27.04 22.19 7.05
CA MET A 19 -27.19 20.73 7.12
C MET A 19 -27.12 20.04 5.74
N LEU A 20 -27.63 20.66 4.68
CA LEU A 20 -27.47 20.12 3.32
C LEU A 20 -26.03 20.25 2.80
N SER A 21 -25.28 21.28 3.22
CA SER A 21 -23.86 21.42 2.86
C SER A 21 -22.95 20.43 3.60
N SER A 22 -23.32 19.98 4.81
CA SER A 22 -22.61 18.90 5.52
C SER A 22 -22.94 17.50 4.99
N LEU A 23 -23.89 17.36 4.06
CA LEU A 23 -24.27 16.09 3.44
C LEU A 23 -23.60 15.84 2.07
N VAL A 24 -22.69 16.72 1.62
CA VAL A 24 -22.00 16.58 0.31
C VAL A 24 -20.61 15.93 0.43
N PHE A 25 -20.18 15.51 1.63
CA PHE A 25 -19.05 14.60 1.80
C PHE A 25 -19.48 13.34 2.56
N VAL A 26 -20.61 12.75 2.17
CA VAL A 26 -20.63 11.29 2.15
C VAL A 26 -19.98 10.95 0.82
N SER A 27 -18.68 10.67 0.85
CA SER A 27 -18.10 9.84 -0.20
C SER A 27 -19.02 8.63 -0.29
N THR A 28 -19.88 8.57 -1.32
CA THR A 28 -20.40 7.28 -1.73
C THR A 28 -19.17 6.40 -1.80
N PRO A 29 -19.13 5.23 -1.15
CA PRO A 29 -18.05 4.31 -1.41
C PRO A 29 -17.99 4.22 -2.93
N VAL A 30 -16.89 4.67 -3.52
CA VAL A 30 -16.58 4.29 -4.88
C VAL A 30 -16.41 2.79 -4.72
N HIS A 31 -17.50 2.04 -4.92
CA HIS A 31 -17.40 0.64 -5.20
C HIS A 31 -16.55 0.61 -6.45
N ALA A 32 -15.25 0.30 -6.26
CA ALA A 32 -14.43 -0.16 -7.35
C ALA A 32 -15.29 -1.20 -8.06
N SER A 33 -15.68 -0.93 -9.31
CA SER A 33 -16.51 -1.85 -10.06
C SER A 33 -15.72 -3.14 -10.15
N GLY A 34 -16.17 -4.18 -9.46
CA GLY A 34 -15.51 -5.48 -9.45
C GLY A 34 -15.27 -5.93 -10.88
N THR A 35 -14.11 -6.52 -11.14
CA THR A 35 -13.79 -7.03 -12.47
C THR A 35 -14.39 -8.43 -12.62
N THR A 36 -15.40 -8.56 -13.48
CA THR A 36 -16.02 -9.84 -13.81
C THR A 36 -15.04 -10.76 -14.55
N ILE A 37 -15.02 -12.04 -14.16
CA ILE A 37 -14.10 -13.03 -14.74
C ILE A 37 -14.85 -13.99 -15.64
N LYS A 38 -14.31 -14.24 -16.84
CA LYS A 38 -14.88 -15.26 -17.74
C LYS A 38 -14.57 -16.65 -17.22
N GLY A 39 -15.50 -17.57 -17.38
CA GLY A 39 -15.37 -18.94 -16.91
C GLY A 39 -15.88 -19.95 -17.93
N LYS A 40 -15.98 -21.20 -17.49
CA LYS A 40 -16.65 -22.27 -18.23
C LYS A 40 -17.58 -23.02 -17.32
N GLN A 41 -18.81 -23.23 -17.76
CA GLN A 41 -19.79 -24.07 -17.11
C GLN A 41 -19.77 -25.45 -17.76
N TYR A 42 -19.83 -26.49 -16.94
CA TYR A 42 -19.82 -27.89 -17.35
C TYR A 42 -21.06 -28.57 -16.79
N GLN A 43 -21.74 -29.35 -17.63
CA GLN A 43 -22.86 -30.20 -17.24
C GLN A 43 -22.42 -31.67 -17.26
N PHE A 44 -22.84 -32.44 -16.27
CA PHE A 44 -22.51 -33.85 -16.13
C PHE A 44 -23.75 -34.72 -15.89
N GLU A 45 -23.57 -36.03 -16.09
CA GLU A 45 -24.57 -37.03 -15.70
C GLU A 45 -24.46 -37.38 -14.20
N ASP A 46 -25.47 -38.08 -13.68
CA ASP A 46 -25.80 -38.15 -12.25
C ASP A 46 -24.80 -38.94 -11.38
N ASP A 47 -23.86 -39.68 -11.99
CA ASP A 47 -22.83 -40.49 -11.30
C ASP A 47 -21.40 -39.90 -11.34
N CYS A 48 -21.23 -38.67 -11.83
CA CYS A 48 -19.90 -38.06 -11.98
C CYS A 48 -19.30 -37.51 -10.66
N LYS A 49 -17.97 -37.30 -10.64
CA LYS A 49 -17.26 -36.59 -9.54
C LYS A 49 -16.76 -35.22 -9.97
N TYR A 50 -17.50 -34.52 -10.84
CA TYR A 50 -17.16 -33.19 -11.37
C TYR A 50 -15.80 -33.11 -12.08
N VAL A 51 -15.31 -34.22 -12.63
CA VAL A 51 -14.06 -34.23 -13.39
C VAL A 51 -14.33 -33.60 -14.75
N VAL A 52 -13.79 -32.40 -15.00
CA VAL A 52 -14.08 -31.58 -16.18
C VAL A 52 -13.97 -32.34 -17.53
N LYS A 53 -13.08 -33.34 -17.62
CA LYS A 53 -12.92 -34.16 -18.84
C LYS A 53 -14.10 -35.10 -19.12
N GLU A 54 -14.92 -35.39 -18.10
CA GLU A 54 -16.10 -36.26 -18.16
C GLU A 54 -17.39 -35.46 -18.42
N ALA A 55 -17.30 -34.14 -18.62
CA ALA A 55 -18.46 -33.30 -18.87
C ALA A 55 -19.14 -33.65 -20.21
N LYS A 56 -20.47 -33.75 -20.17
CA LYS A 56 -21.32 -34.00 -21.35
C LYS A 56 -21.44 -32.76 -22.24
N ASP A 57 -21.54 -31.60 -21.60
CA ASP A 57 -21.61 -30.31 -22.27
C ASP A 57 -20.74 -29.26 -21.58
N LYS A 58 -20.32 -28.25 -22.34
CA LYS A 58 -19.52 -27.12 -21.86
C LYS A 58 -19.95 -25.81 -22.52
N LYS A 59 -20.09 -24.76 -21.72
CA LYS A 59 -20.45 -23.41 -22.17
C LYS A 59 -19.53 -22.37 -21.59
N ASN A 60 -19.19 -21.34 -22.37
CA ASN A 60 -18.43 -20.19 -21.85
C ASN A 60 -19.34 -19.32 -20.96
N ILE A 61 -18.80 -18.89 -19.83
CA ILE A 61 -19.43 -17.96 -18.90
C ILE A 61 -18.84 -16.57 -19.15
N ASN A 62 -19.69 -15.58 -19.42
CA ASN A 62 -19.31 -14.17 -19.57
C ASN A 62 -20.24 -13.32 -18.68
N GLY A 63 -20.02 -13.38 -17.36
CA GLY A 63 -20.88 -12.77 -16.34
C GLY A 63 -21.74 -13.78 -15.61
N LYS A 64 -22.83 -13.31 -14.98
CA LYS A 64 -23.75 -14.11 -14.17
C LYS A 64 -24.26 -15.39 -14.85
N THR A 65 -24.26 -16.48 -14.09
CA THR A 65 -24.82 -17.81 -14.42
C THR A 65 -26.20 -18.00 -13.77
N GLN A 66 -26.72 -19.22 -13.84
CA GLN A 66 -27.93 -19.61 -13.11
C GLN A 66 -27.72 -19.77 -11.60
N PHE A 67 -26.47 -19.89 -11.14
CA PHE A 67 -26.15 -20.05 -9.72
C PHE A 67 -25.58 -18.77 -9.09
N GLY A 68 -24.76 -18.01 -9.84
CA GLY A 68 -24.15 -16.80 -9.32
C GLY A 68 -23.17 -16.12 -10.26
N GLU A 69 -22.29 -15.30 -9.71
CA GLU A 69 -21.27 -14.55 -10.46
C GLU A 69 -19.99 -14.36 -9.66
N ILE A 70 -18.83 -14.51 -10.31
CA ILE A 70 -17.53 -14.22 -9.72
C ILE A 70 -17.08 -12.79 -10.07
N ASN A 71 -16.49 -12.10 -9.11
CA ASN A 71 -15.88 -10.79 -9.30
C ASN A 71 -14.55 -10.67 -8.54
N LEU A 72 -13.58 -9.97 -9.13
CA LEU A 72 -12.37 -9.56 -8.45
C LEU A 72 -12.49 -8.11 -7.98
N ASP A 73 -12.26 -7.89 -6.70
CA ASP A 73 -12.31 -6.58 -6.07
C ASP A 73 -10.91 -6.18 -5.59
N GLY A 74 -10.35 -5.13 -6.19
CA GLY A 74 -9.00 -4.66 -5.92
C GLY A 74 -8.52 -3.69 -6.99
N LYS A 75 -7.36 -3.05 -6.76
CA LYS A 75 -6.78 -2.14 -7.76
C LYS A 75 -5.99 -2.92 -8.81
N ILE A 76 -6.69 -3.42 -9.82
CA ILE A 76 -6.13 -4.28 -10.88
C ILE A 76 -6.34 -3.68 -12.27
N ASN A 77 -5.47 -4.05 -13.20
CA ASN A 77 -5.61 -3.76 -14.63
C ASN A 77 -5.43 -5.04 -15.43
N SER A 78 -6.28 -5.29 -16.43
CA SER A 78 -6.06 -6.41 -17.36
C SER A 78 -4.70 -6.29 -18.05
N ILE A 79 -4.03 -7.43 -18.19
CA ILE A 79 -2.78 -7.59 -18.95
C ILE A 79 -2.95 -8.70 -19.98
N SER A 80 -1.94 -8.91 -20.81
CA SER A 80 -1.91 -10.03 -21.74
C SER A 80 -2.02 -11.36 -20.99
N ASP A 81 -2.79 -12.29 -21.53
CA ASP A 81 -2.97 -13.62 -20.96
C ASP A 81 -1.61 -14.29 -20.68
N VAL A 82 -1.51 -14.95 -19.53
CA VAL A 82 -0.31 -15.68 -19.11
C VAL A 82 -0.64 -17.16 -19.18
N ASN A 83 0.09 -17.92 -20.00
CA ASN A 83 -0.13 -19.36 -20.22
C ASN A 83 -1.59 -19.74 -20.55
N GLY A 84 -2.32 -18.85 -21.25
CA GLY A 84 -3.73 -19.06 -21.62
C GLY A 84 -4.73 -18.76 -20.49
N PHE A 85 -4.30 -18.12 -19.41
CA PHE A 85 -5.16 -17.62 -18.34
C PHE A 85 -5.38 -16.12 -18.50
N GLN A 86 -6.61 -15.67 -18.26
CA GLN A 86 -6.92 -14.25 -18.12
C GLN A 86 -6.06 -13.66 -17.03
N ALA A 87 -5.30 -12.61 -17.33
CA ALA A 87 -4.30 -12.12 -16.42
C ALA A 87 -4.56 -10.66 -16.03
N TYR A 88 -4.27 -10.33 -14.76
CA TYR A 88 -4.41 -8.98 -14.23
C TYR A 88 -3.17 -8.58 -13.43
N GLY A 89 -2.71 -7.37 -13.71
CA GLY A 89 -1.65 -6.72 -12.96
C GLY A 89 -2.22 -5.97 -11.76
N VAL A 90 -1.80 -6.33 -10.56
CA VAL A 90 -2.15 -5.62 -9.32
C VAL A 90 -1.29 -4.38 -9.20
N THR A 91 -1.93 -3.24 -8.90
CA THR A 91 -1.26 -1.93 -8.81
C THR A 91 -0.97 -1.50 -7.37
N SER A 92 -1.82 -1.89 -6.42
CA SER A 92 -1.62 -1.71 -4.98
C SER A 92 -2.62 -2.54 -4.17
N GLY A 93 -2.21 -3.03 -3.01
CA GLY A 93 -3.08 -3.74 -2.07
C GLY A 93 -3.42 -5.17 -2.52
N VAL A 94 -4.26 -5.85 -1.75
CA VAL A 94 -4.71 -7.21 -2.05
C VAL A 94 -5.91 -7.24 -3.00
N VAL A 95 -6.16 -8.39 -3.62
CA VAL A 95 -7.35 -8.65 -4.44
C VAL A 95 -8.26 -9.62 -3.69
N ASN A 96 -9.53 -9.25 -3.54
CA ASN A 96 -10.56 -10.12 -3.00
C ASN A 96 -11.26 -10.85 -4.14
N ILE A 97 -11.29 -12.17 -4.05
CA ILE A 97 -12.01 -13.06 -4.95
C ILE A 97 -13.40 -13.26 -4.34
N LYS A 98 -14.42 -12.69 -4.96
CA LYS A 98 -15.80 -12.72 -4.46
C LYS A 98 -16.67 -13.57 -5.36
N TYR A 99 -17.62 -14.29 -4.77
CA TYR A 99 -18.64 -15.03 -5.49
C TYR A 99 -20.01 -14.66 -4.92
N SER A 100 -20.85 -14.04 -5.75
CA SER A 100 -22.21 -13.66 -5.37
C SER A 100 -23.17 -14.75 -5.81
N ILE A 101 -23.75 -15.45 -4.83
CA ILE A 101 -24.80 -16.43 -5.07
C ILE A 101 -26.09 -15.68 -5.40
N ASP A 102 -26.67 -15.99 -6.56
CA ASP A 102 -27.91 -15.40 -7.05
C ASP A 102 -28.60 -16.43 -7.95
N VAL A 103 -29.10 -17.48 -7.27
CA VAL A 103 -29.76 -18.65 -7.83
C VAL A 103 -31.02 -18.21 -8.58
N SER A 104 -31.09 -18.54 -9.87
CA SER A 104 -32.28 -18.24 -10.67
C SER A 104 -33.52 -18.93 -10.09
N LYS A 105 -34.67 -18.25 -10.10
CA LYS A 105 -35.94 -18.81 -9.63
C LYS A 105 -36.40 -20.05 -10.39
N ASP A 106 -35.85 -20.25 -11.59
CA ASP A 106 -36.20 -21.35 -12.49
C ASP A 106 -35.35 -22.60 -12.27
N ILE A 107 -34.37 -22.57 -11.35
CA ILE A 107 -33.55 -23.74 -11.02
C ILE A 107 -33.92 -24.28 -9.63
N ASN A 108 -34.13 -25.59 -9.54
CA ASN A 108 -34.28 -26.28 -8.27
C ASN A 108 -32.93 -26.91 -7.90
N VAL A 109 -32.21 -26.31 -6.95
CA VAL A 109 -30.94 -26.85 -6.43
C VAL A 109 -31.26 -27.88 -5.35
N VAL A 110 -30.60 -29.04 -5.41
CA VAL A 110 -30.86 -30.18 -4.52
C VAL A 110 -29.55 -30.70 -3.93
N ASP A 111 -29.64 -31.33 -2.76
CA ASP A 111 -28.47 -31.88 -2.07
C ASP A 111 -27.69 -32.89 -2.90
N ASP A 112 -26.38 -32.69 -2.94
CA ASP A 112 -25.44 -33.69 -3.42
C ASP A 112 -24.52 -34.19 -2.31
N LYS A 113 -24.59 -35.51 -2.06
CA LYS A 113 -23.93 -36.15 -0.92
C LYS A 113 -22.49 -36.58 -1.23
N VAL A 114 -21.92 -36.13 -2.34
CA VAL A 114 -20.53 -36.37 -2.71
C VAL A 114 -19.57 -35.50 -1.91
N LYS A 115 -18.38 -36.05 -1.64
CA LYS A 115 -17.24 -35.36 -1.00
C LYS A 115 -16.08 -35.10 -1.96
N LYS A 116 -16.22 -35.45 -3.23
CA LYS A 116 -15.15 -35.33 -4.22
C LYS A 116 -15.60 -34.45 -5.37
N VAL A 117 -14.87 -33.37 -5.59
CA VAL A 117 -15.08 -32.43 -6.69
C VAL A 117 -13.78 -32.36 -7.50
N SER A 118 -13.77 -33.01 -8.66
CA SER A 118 -12.60 -33.18 -9.51
C SER A 118 -11.43 -33.83 -8.73
N ASN A 119 -10.33 -33.10 -8.53
CA ASN A 119 -9.15 -33.52 -7.78
C ASN A 119 -9.20 -33.14 -6.29
N ALA A 120 -10.20 -32.38 -5.84
CA ALA A 120 -10.37 -32.01 -4.44
C ALA A 120 -11.22 -33.04 -3.70
N GLU A 121 -10.68 -33.57 -2.60
CA GLU A 121 -11.40 -34.36 -1.61
C GLU A 121 -11.72 -33.46 -0.42
N LEU A 122 -12.99 -33.45 0.00
CA LEU A 122 -13.55 -32.51 0.96
C LEU A 122 -13.87 -33.22 2.27
N ASP A 123 -13.69 -32.53 3.39
CA ASP A 123 -13.98 -33.08 4.72
C ASP A 123 -15.49 -33.35 4.90
N SER A 124 -16.31 -32.51 4.28
CA SER A 124 -17.78 -32.53 4.32
C SER A 124 -18.40 -32.76 2.95
N LYS A 125 -19.67 -33.16 2.94
CA LYS A 125 -20.44 -33.32 1.70
C LYS A 125 -20.77 -31.94 1.13
N ILE A 126 -20.89 -31.82 -0.20
CA ILE A 126 -21.17 -30.51 -0.81
C ILE A 126 -22.59 -30.01 -0.57
N LEU A 127 -23.58 -30.90 -0.39
CA LEU A 127 -24.98 -30.58 -0.11
C LEU A 127 -25.56 -29.59 -1.15
N SER A 128 -26.05 -28.44 -0.72
CA SER A 128 -26.65 -27.43 -1.61
C SER A 128 -25.65 -26.76 -2.57
N GLY A 129 -24.35 -26.96 -2.36
CA GLY A 129 -23.30 -26.58 -3.28
C GLY A 129 -21.95 -26.39 -2.59
N ALA A 130 -20.87 -26.38 -3.38
CA ALA A 130 -19.53 -26.10 -2.88
C ALA A 130 -18.83 -25.04 -3.72
N ILE A 131 -18.02 -24.21 -3.07
CA ILE A 131 -17.11 -23.24 -3.69
C ILE A 131 -15.69 -23.61 -3.24
N ILE A 132 -14.84 -23.92 -4.21
CA ILE A 132 -13.47 -24.38 -3.97
C ILE A 132 -12.51 -23.41 -4.65
N LEU A 133 -11.62 -22.80 -3.88
CA LEU A 133 -10.49 -22.05 -4.40
C LEU A 133 -9.28 -22.95 -4.50
N GLN A 134 -8.65 -22.93 -5.66
CA GLN A 134 -7.37 -23.54 -5.91
C GLN A 134 -6.34 -22.52 -6.41
N THR A 135 -5.13 -22.56 -5.86
CA THR A 135 -3.99 -21.81 -6.38
C THR A 135 -2.98 -22.73 -7.08
N SER A 136 -2.17 -22.12 -7.94
CA SER A 136 -1.11 -22.74 -8.69
C SER A 136 -0.08 -21.69 -9.09
N ILE A 137 1.16 -22.10 -9.27
CA ILE A 137 2.29 -21.24 -9.63
C ILE A 137 2.72 -21.42 -11.10
N ASP A 138 2.32 -22.54 -11.69
CA ASP A 138 2.72 -23.03 -13.01
C ASP A 138 1.50 -23.16 -13.93
N GLY A 139 0.29 -23.09 -13.35
CA GLY A 139 -0.97 -23.31 -14.02
C GLY A 139 -1.32 -24.80 -14.20
N GLU A 140 -0.48 -25.71 -13.71
CA GLU A 140 -0.55 -27.16 -13.95
C GLU A 140 -0.80 -27.96 -12.66
N ASN A 141 -0.09 -27.63 -11.58
CA ASN A 141 -0.22 -28.26 -10.27
C ASN A 141 -1.07 -27.37 -9.36
N TRP A 142 -2.17 -27.93 -8.84
CA TRP A 142 -3.22 -27.16 -8.15
C TRP A 142 -3.47 -27.65 -6.75
N LEU A 143 -3.63 -26.69 -5.84
CA LEU A 143 -3.84 -26.88 -4.42
C LEU A 143 -5.23 -26.50 -4.04
N VAL A 144 -5.74 -26.97 -2.93
CA VAL A 144 -7.00 -26.48 -2.38
C VAL A 144 -6.65 -25.52 -1.25
N ASP A 145 -6.92 -24.23 -1.45
CA ASP A 145 -6.65 -23.17 -0.45
C ASP A 145 -7.87 -22.88 0.41
N LYS A 146 -9.07 -23.00 -0.18
CA LYS A 146 -10.32 -22.75 0.53
C LYS A 146 -11.45 -23.61 -0.01
N VAL A 147 -12.29 -24.10 0.90
CA VAL A 147 -13.50 -24.87 0.60
C VAL A 147 -14.64 -24.29 1.43
N TYR A 148 -15.76 -24.06 0.76
CA TYR A 148 -17.06 -23.86 1.38
C TYR A 148 -17.99 -24.95 0.87
N THR A 149 -18.79 -25.54 1.75
CA THR A 149 -19.83 -26.53 1.43
C THR A 149 -21.16 -26.06 1.98
N ASP A 150 -22.25 -26.59 1.44
CA ASP A 150 -23.62 -26.24 1.82
C ASP A 150 -23.92 -24.74 1.69
N VAL A 151 -23.43 -24.15 0.60
CA VAL A 151 -23.36 -22.68 0.45
C VAL A 151 -24.71 -21.96 0.34
N LEU A 152 -25.82 -22.67 0.23
CA LEU A 152 -27.18 -22.09 0.24
C LEU A 152 -27.89 -22.22 1.60
N ASP A 153 -27.31 -22.95 2.55
CA ASP A 153 -27.90 -23.10 3.88
C ASP A 153 -27.91 -21.75 4.63
N GLU A 154 -28.93 -21.52 5.46
CA GLU A 154 -29.06 -20.27 6.22
C GLU A 154 -27.94 -20.10 7.25
N ASP A 155 -27.37 -21.21 7.74
CA ASP A 155 -26.27 -21.26 8.70
C ASP A 155 -24.90 -21.46 8.01
N SER A 156 -24.81 -21.28 6.69
CA SER A 156 -23.57 -21.39 5.92
C SER A 156 -22.53 -20.34 6.35
N ASP A 157 -21.28 -20.78 6.53
CA ASP A 157 -20.12 -19.90 6.81
C ASP A 157 -19.67 -19.06 5.60
N PHE A 158 -20.32 -19.20 4.43
CA PHE A 158 -19.96 -18.46 3.22
C PHE A 158 -20.62 -17.08 3.16
N ASP A 159 -19.81 -16.02 3.25
CA ASP A 159 -20.26 -14.61 3.30
C ASP A 159 -20.17 -13.87 1.94
N GLY A 160 -19.84 -14.58 0.86
CA GLY A 160 -19.60 -14.02 -0.47
C GLY A 160 -18.14 -13.70 -0.77
N ASN A 161 -17.26 -13.66 0.24
CA ASN A 161 -15.82 -13.55 0.05
C ASN A 161 -15.19 -14.95 -0.01
N VAL A 162 -14.74 -15.36 -1.20
CA VAL A 162 -14.09 -16.67 -1.38
C VAL A 162 -12.69 -16.64 -0.79
N TYR A 163 -11.93 -15.58 -1.07
CA TYR A 163 -10.53 -15.50 -0.68
C TYR A 163 -9.95 -14.09 -0.85
N ALA A 164 -9.15 -13.66 0.12
CA ALA A 164 -8.27 -12.50 -0.04
C ALA A 164 -6.87 -12.99 -0.40
N THR A 165 -6.34 -12.58 -1.56
CA THR A 165 -4.96 -12.90 -1.94
C THR A 165 -3.96 -12.28 -0.96
N ASN A 166 -2.76 -12.85 -0.86
CA ASN A 166 -1.66 -12.24 -0.10
C ASN A 166 -0.59 -11.62 -1.03
N ASN A 167 0.28 -10.78 -0.46
CA ASN A 167 1.31 -10.08 -1.22
C ASN A 167 2.36 -11.02 -1.83
N VAL A 168 2.67 -12.15 -1.20
CA VAL A 168 3.63 -13.14 -1.71
C VAL A 168 3.12 -13.79 -3.00
N GLN A 169 1.84 -14.21 -3.02
CA GLN A 169 1.18 -14.76 -4.19
C GLN A 169 1.20 -13.77 -5.36
N GLN A 170 0.97 -12.49 -5.09
CA GLN A 170 0.99 -11.46 -6.13
C GLN A 170 2.41 -11.12 -6.58
N ALA A 171 3.37 -11.04 -5.66
CA ALA A 171 4.75 -10.66 -5.97
C ALA A 171 5.45 -11.68 -6.87
N SER A 172 5.21 -12.97 -6.64
CA SER A 172 5.73 -14.07 -7.47
C SER A 172 4.83 -14.36 -8.68
N GLY A 173 3.59 -13.85 -8.64
CA GLY A 173 2.55 -14.16 -9.60
C GLY A 173 1.90 -15.51 -9.31
N CYS A 174 0.58 -15.57 -9.34
CA CYS A 174 -0.17 -16.77 -8.95
C CYS A 174 -1.37 -16.99 -9.86
N TYR A 175 -1.57 -18.25 -10.25
CA TYR A 175 -2.74 -18.74 -10.96
C TYR A 175 -3.81 -19.14 -9.95
N PHE A 176 -5.03 -18.71 -10.22
CA PHE A 176 -6.20 -19.01 -9.42
C PHE A 176 -7.22 -19.78 -10.24
N ARG A 177 -7.89 -20.72 -9.58
CA ARG A 177 -9.02 -21.46 -10.12
C ARG A 177 -10.10 -21.57 -9.06
N VAL A 178 -11.27 -21.00 -9.36
CA VAL A 178 -12.46 -21.17 -8.53
C VAL A 178 -13.34 -22.22 -9.20
N VAL A 179 -13.73 -23.24 -8.45
CA VAL A 179 -14.66 -24.29 -8.87
C VAL A 179 -15.92 -24.20 -8.02
N VAL A 180 -17.06 -23.93 -8.65
CA VAL A 180 -18.38 -23.95 -8.00
C VAL A 180 -19.10 -25.19 -8.46
N ALA A 181 -19.49 -26.08 -7.54
CA ALA A 181 -20.14 -27.35 -7.84
C ALA A 181 -21.52 -27.42 -7.18
N TYR A 182 -22.54 -27.78 -7.94
CA TYR A 182 -23.91 -27.92 -7.43
C TYR A 182 -24.69 -28.97 -8.23
N LYS A 183 -25.84 -29.39 -7.72
CA LYS A 183 -26.77 -30.33 -8.39
C LYS A 183 -28.14 -29.69 -8.53
N THR A 184 -28.75 -29.84 -9.70
CA THR A 184 -30.11 -29.35 -9.96
C THR A 184 -31.04 -30.50 -10.31
N GLU A 185 -32.32 -30.29 -10.06
CA GLU A 185 -33.38 -31.21 -10.42
C GLU A 185 -34.43 -30.52 -11.31
N LYS A 186 -34.91 -31.21 -12.33
CA LYS A 186 -35.98 -30.73 -13.21
C LYS A 186 -37.10 -31.76 -13.27
N LEU A 187 -38.31 -31.32 -12.98
CA LEU A 187 -39.52 -32.12 -13.12
C LEU A 187 -39.77 -32.47 -14.61
N VAL A 188 -39.85 -33.77 -14.90
CA VAL A 188 -40.08 -34.32 -16.23
C VAL A 188 -41.54 -34.72 -16.39
N GLU A 189 -42.10 -35.42 -15.40
CA GLU A 189 -43.49 -35.88 -15.39
C GLU A 189 -44.06 -35.83 -13.96
N GLU A 190 -45.22 -35.19 -13.80
CA GLU A 190 -45.93 -35.17 -12.52
C GLU A 190 -46.71 -36.48 -12.32
N SER A 191 -46.44 -37.19 -11.23
CA SER A 191 -47.17 -38.39 -10.86
C SER A 191 -47.33 -38.51 -9.35
N ASN A 192 -48.52 -38.87 -8.90
CA ASN A 192 -48.80 -39.10 -7.48
C ASN A 192 -49.54 -40.42 -7.30
N LEU A 193 -49.04 -41.27 -6.40
CA LEU A 193 -49.67 -42.52 -6.03
C LEU A 193 -49.98 -42.50 -4.53
N TRP A 194 -51.27 -42.44 -4.19
CA TRP A 194 -51.75 -42.60 -2.80
C TRP A 194 -51.07 -41.65 -1.80
N PHE A 195 -51.06 -40.35 -2.11
CA PHE A 195 -50.45 -39.27 -1.31
C PHE A 195 -48.92 -39.28 -1.27
N ILE A 196 -48.26 -40.10 -2.10
CA ILE A 196 -46.81 -40.14 -2.27
C ILE A 196 -46.49 -39.50 -3.62
N ASP A 197 -45.66 -38.46 -3.60
CA ASP A 197 -45.07 -37.90 -4.82
C ASP A 197 -44.17 -38.96 -5.47
N THR A 198 -44.52 -39.34 -6.69
CA THR A 198 -43.80 -40.31 -7.53
C THR A 198 -43.36 -39.65 -8.83
N SER A 199 -43.28 -38.31 -8.85
CA SER A 199 -42.91 -37.55 -10.04
C SER A 199 -41.52 -37.94 -10.53
N ASP A 200 -41.38 -37.98 -11.85
CA ASP A 200 -40.10 -38.26 -12.49
C ASP A 200 -39.30 -36.97 -12.61
N TYR A 201 -38.06 -37.01 -12.15
CA TYR A 201 -37.15 -35.88 -12.18
C TYR A 201 -35.86 -36.23 -12.93
N GLU A 202 -35.37 -35.28 -13.72
CA GLU A 202 -34.05 -35.34 -14.36
C GLU A 202 -33.06 -34.54 -13.50
N GLN A 203 -32.01 -35.19 -13.02
CA GLN A 203 -30.94 -34.55 -12.25
C GLN A 203 -29.74 -34.25 -13.14
N ALA A 204 -29.10 -33.11 -12.85
CA ALA A 204 -27.89 -32.70 -13.53
C ALA A 204 -26.90 -32.11 -12.52
N ARG A 205 -25.64 -32.54 -12.61
CA ARG A 205 -24.54 -31.93 -11.90
C ARG A 205 -23.92 -30.83 -12.74
N TRP A 206 -23.54 -29.73 -12.09
CA TRP A 206 -22.95 -28.57 -12.72
C TRP A 206 -21.65 -28.16 -12.04
N ALA A 207 -20.63 -27.81 -12.84
CA ALA A 207 -19.44 -27.13 -12.36
C ALA A 207 -19.20 -25.83 -13.12
N GLU A 208 -18.96 -24.74 -12.40
CA GLU A 208 -18.44 -23.49 -12.95
C GLU A 208 -16.95 -23.40 -12.61
N VAL A 209 -16.12 -23.21 -13.63
CA VAL A 209 -14.67 -23.12 -13.47
C VAL A 209 -14.18 -21.79 -14.02
N TYR A 210 -13.68 -20.96 -13.11
CA TYR A 210 -13.06 -19.67 -13.40
C TYR A 210 -11.55 -19.81 -13.27
N LYS A 211 -10.79 -19.26 -14.21
CA LYS A 211 -9.33 -19.37 -14.27
C LYS A 211 -8.73 -18.02 -14.61
N PHE A 212 -7.82 -17.55 -13.76
CA PHE A 212 -7.15 -16.27 -13.93
C PHE A 212 -5.77 -16.26 -13.27
N TYR A 213 -4.96 -15.27 -13.60
CA TYR A 213 -3.62 -15.05 -13.07
C TYR A 213 -3.52 -13.63 -12.50
N LEU A 214 -2.90 -13.49 -11.32
CA LEU A 214 -2.64 -12.22 -10.67
C LEU A 214 -1.14 -12.06 -10.46
N VAL A 215 -0.60 -10.89 -10.80
CA VAL A 215 0.79 -10.52 -10.54
C VAL A 215 0.92 -9.05 -10.19
N ASP A 216 1.79 -8.73 -9.25
CA ASP A 216 2.13 -7.35 -8.94
C ASP A 216 2.96 -6.74 -10.09
N LYS A 217 2.43 -5.67 -10.70
CA LYS A 217 3.07 -5.03 -11.86
C LYS A 217 4.36 -4.31 -11.53
N LYS A 218 4.60 -3.98 -10.27
CA LYS A 218 5.84 -3.33 -9.85
C LYS A 218 6.90 -4.41 -9.60
N GLN A 219 7.37 -5.07 -10.66
CA GLN A 219 8.57 -5.87 -10.56
C GLN A 219 9.74 -4.91 -10.35
N GLY A 220 10.25 -4.83 -9.13
CA GLY A 220 11.42 -4.02 -8.82
C GLY A 220 12.65 -4.44 -9.59
N ASN A 221 13.70 -3.60 -9.55
CA ASN A 221 14.95 -3.84 -10.26
C ASN A 221 15.59 -5.21 -9.93
N ALA A 222 15.29 -5.78 -8.75
CA ALA A 222 15.62 -7.16 -8.42
C ALA A 222 14.68 -8.16 -9.11
N ASN A 223 15.16 -8.67 -10.25
CA ASN A 223 14.46 -9.65 -11.09
C ASN A 223 14.72 -11.11 -10.64
N SER A 224 15.66 -11.34 -9.72
CA SER A 224 15.96 -12.67 -9.17
C SER A 224 16.60 -12.57 -7.78
N VAL A 225 16.63 -13.68 -7.03
CA VAL A 225 17.36 -13.80 -5.75
C VAL A 225 18.85 -13.50 -5.90
N ASN A 226 19.41 -13.73 -7.09
CA ASN A 226 20.83 -13.56 -7.39
C ASN A 226 21.21 -12.14 -7.80
N THR A 227 20.25 -11.21 -7.81
CA THR A 227 20.54 -9.79 -8.11
C THR A 227 21.49 -9.23 -7.07
N THR A 228 22.59 -8.61 -7.50
CA THR A 228 23.57 -7.97 -6.62
C THR A 228 23.39 -6.45 -6.57
N PRO A 229 23.67 -5.79 -5.45
CA PRO A 229 24.13 -6.37 -4.18
C PRO A 229 23.02 -7.15 -3.44
N ARG A 230 23.43 -8.12 -2.62
CA ARG A 230 22.53 -8.96 -1.81
C ARG A 230 23.14 -9.33 -0.47
N THR A 231 22.28 -9.52 0.52
CA THR A 231 22.62 -10.00 1.87
C THR A 231 21.82 -11.27 2.16
N VAL A 232 22.51 -12.30 2.63
CA VAL A 232 21.93 -13.61 2.93
C VAL A 232 21.85 -13.80 4.44
N PHE A 233 20.69 -14.22 4.91
CA PHE A 233 20.41 -14.64 6.28
C PHE A 233 20.19 -16.16 6.26
N GLN A 234 21.27 -16.91 6.53
CA GLN A 234 21.25 -18.36 6.53
C GLN A 234 20.55 -18.89 7.78
N ASP A 235 19.60 -19.81 7.60
CA ASP A 235 18.86 -20.45 8.68
C ASP A 235 19.75 -20.89 9.86
N ASN A 236 20.83 -21.65 9.63
CA ASN A 236 21.71 -22.13 10.71
C ASN A 236 22.38 -21.05 11.59
N LYS A 237 22.34 -19.78 11.18
CA LYS A 237 22.89 -18.66 11.96
C LYS A 237 21.81 -17.88 12.69
N TYR A 238 20.59 -17.88 12.16
CA TYR A 238 19.47 -17.06 12.63
C TYR A 238 18.34 -17.88 13.25
N ARG A 239 18.44 -19.21 13.19
CA ARG A 239 17.51 -20.16 13.81
C ARG A 239 17.82 -20.33 15.28
N THR A 240 16.76 -20.45 16.06
CA THR A 240 16.77 -20.93 17.43
C THR A 240 15.71 -22.01 17.56
N LYS A 241 16.04 -23.08 18.28
CA LYS A 241 15.01 -23.94 18.88
C LYS A 241 14.25 -23.14 19.93
N VAL A 242 12.93 -23.27 19.95
CA VAL A 242 12.06 -22.51 20.85
C VAL A 242 11.08 -23.43 21.56
N ASP A 243 10.53 -22.95 22.67
CA ASP A 243 9.41 -23.61 23.32
C ASP A 243 8.15 -23.48 22.46
N GLY A 244 7.29 -24.51 22.50
CA GLY A 244 5.98 -24.51 21.85
C GLY A 244 4.98 -23.51 22.46
N ASP A 245 5.31 -22.87 23.58
CA ASP A 245 4.47 -21.87 24.25
C ASP A 245 4.57 -20.47 23.58
N GLY A 246 4.43 -20.44 22.25
CA GLY A 246 4.27 -19.21 21.49
C GLY A 246 5.50 -18.69 20.74
N TYR A 247 6.32 -19.59 20.19
CA TYR A 247 7.51 -19.28 19.38
C TYR A 247 8.42 -18.21 20.02
N THR A 248 8.63 -18.31 21.33
CA THR A 248 9.51 -17.41 22.09
C THR A 248 10.53 -18.19 22.90
N GLY A 249 11.61 -17.50 23.26
CA GLY A 249 12.73 -18.10 23.96
C GLY A 249 13.86 -18.51 23.02
N SER A 250 14.82 -19.22 23.58
CA SER A 250 15.94 -19.81 22.85
C SER A 250 16.43 -20.99 23.67
N GLU A 251 16.40 -22.16 23.06
CA GLU A 251 17.02 -23.37 23.59
C GLU A 251 18.29 -23.69 22.83
N ASP A 252 19.24 -24.36 23.50
CA ASP A 252 20.44 -24.86 22.84
C ASP A 252 20.08 -26.06 21.96
N GLU A 253 20.55 -26.05 20.71
CA GLU A 253 20.52 -27.22 19.84
C GLU A 253 21.70 -28.13 20.20
N ASP A 254 21.40 -29.32 20.72
CA ASP A 254 22.42 -30.34 20.94
C ASP A 254 22.55 -31.29 19.74
N VAL A 255 23.49 -32.23 19.82
CA VAL A 255 23.80 -33.16 18.73
C VAL A 255 22.66 -34.14 18.41
N ASP A 256 21.72 -34.33 19.34
CA ASP A 256 20.57 -35.23 19.19
C ASP A 256 19.35 -34.48 18.63
N ASP A 257 19.42 -33.15 18.45
CA ASP A 257 18.36 -32.35 17.87
C ASP A 257 18.16 -32.70 16.37
N PRO A 258 16.90 -32.91 15.91
CA PRO A 258 16.66 -33.31 14.52
C PRO A 258 17.07 -32.25 13.49
N HIS A 259 17.26 -30.99 13.91
CA HIS A 259 17.73 -29.89 13.06
C HIS A 259 19.26 -29.66 13.14
N TYR A 260 19.97 -30.42 13.97
CA TYR A 260 21.39 -30.20 14.23
C TYR A 260 22.26 -30.35 12.96
N GLY A 261 23.09 -29.34 12.69
CA GLY A 261 24.14 -29.42 11.66
C GLY A 261 23.68 -29.21 10.21
N TRP A 262 22.41 -28.88 9.95
CA TRP A 262 21.91 -28.57 8.60
C TRP A 262 21.00 -27.32 8.58
N SER A 263 20.67 -26.86 7.37
CA SER A 263 19.83 -25.69 7.13
C SER A 263 18.59 -26.04 6.33
N LEU A 264 17.45 -25.50 6.77
CA LEU A 264 16.19 -25.61 6.04
C LEU A 264 16.23 -24.79 4.74
N GLY A 265 16.79 -23.59 4.81
CA GLY A 265 16.89 -22.67 3.68
C GLY A 265 17.64 -21.38 4.01
N GLU A 266 17.44 -20.36 3.19
CA GLU A 266 18.05 -19.04 3.39
C GLU A 266 17.10 -17.91 2.98
N PHE A 267 17.16 -16.81 3.73
CA PHE A 267 16.55 -15.55 3.31
C PHE A 267 17.57 -14.68 2.58
N THR A 268 17.14 -13.97 1.54
CA THR A 268 17.99 -13.01 0.82
C THR A 268 17.30 -11.66 0.71
N VAL A 269 17.97 -10.60 1.14
CA VAL A 269 17.57 -9.22 0.84
C VAL A 269 18.44 -8.67 -0.28
N ASN A 270 17.83 -8.11 -1.32
CA ASN A 270 18.53 -7.50 -2.45
C ASN A 270 17.74 -6.32 -3.03
N GLY A 271 18.24 -5.69 -4.10
CA GLY A 271 17.55 -4.56 -4.76
C GLY A 271 17.77 -3.19 -4.12
N TYR A 272 18.77 -3.10 -3.23
CA TYR A 272 19.32 -1.87 -2.66
C TYR A 272 20.59 -1.43 -3.41
N THR A 273 21.05 -0.19 -3.21
CA THR A 273 22.29 0.32 -3.81
C THR A 273 23.52 -0.04 -2.98
N ALA A 274 23.44 0.12 -1.65
CA ALA A 274 24.56 -0.14 -0.74
C ALA A 274 24.09 -0.69 0.61
N THR A 275 25.04 -1.19 1.40
CA THR A 275 24.83 -1.66 2.76
C THR A 275 25.71 -0.90 3.75
N ASP A 276 25.17 -0.67 4.93
CA ASP A 276 25.89 -0.26 6.13
C ASP A 276 25.44 -1.13 7.32
N LYS A 277 25.94 -0.83 8.51
CA LYS A 277 25.45 -1.40 9.77
C LYS A 277 25.17 -0.28 10.77
N ASP A 278 24.20 -0.50 11.64
CA ASP A 278 24.05 0.34 12.84
C ASP A 278 24.95 -0.14 13.98
N ASP A 279 24.85 0.54 15.12
CA ASP A 279 25.65 0.27 16.32
C ASP A 279 25.46 -1.15 16.88
N ASP A 280 24.31 -1.79 16.63
CA ASP A 280 23.98 -3.16 17.04
C ASP A 280 24.41 -4.22 16.00
N GLU A 281 25.20 -3.82 15.01
CA GLU A 281 25.54 -4.58 13.81
C GLU A 281 24.34 -5.01 12.94
N THR A 282 23.17 -4.41 13.13
CA THR A 282 21.99 -4.69 12.31
C THR A 282 22.23 -4.15 10.89
N PRO A 283 22.01 -4.95 9.84
CA PRO A 283 22.19 -4.50 8.47
C PRO A 283 21.26 -3.32 8.12
N VAL A 284 21.84 -2.28 7.51
CA VAL A 284 21.11 -1.12 6.97
C VAL A 284 21.23 -1.12 5.46
N PHE A 285 20.11 -1.27 4.76
CA PHE A 285 20.04 -1.25 3.30
C PHE A 285 19.75 0.16 2.79
N LEU A 286 20.70 0.71 2.05
CA LEU A 286 20.63 2.07 1.51
C LEU A 286 20.04 2.04 0.09
N LYS A 287 18.91 2.73 -0.07
CA LYS A 287 18.19 2.84 -1.35
C LYS A 287 18.33 4.22 -1.97
N ASN A 288 18.42 4.26 -3.30
CA ASN A 288 18.27 5.47 -4.10
C ASN A 288 16.85 5.59 -4.68
N VAL A 289 16.55 6.73 -5.30
CA VAL A 289 15.31 6.91 -6.05
C VAL A 289 15.22 5.85 -7.15
N GLY A 290 14.14 5.06 -7.12
CA GLY A 290 13.90 3.97 -8.07
C GLY A 290 14.34 2.59 -7.59
N ASP A 291 15.13 2.49 -6.52
CA ASP A 291 15.47 1.21 -5.91
C ASP A 291 14.25 0.54 -5.29
N GLN A 292 14.28 -0.78 -5.32
CA GLN A 292 13.22 -1.65 -4.86
C GLN A 292 13.84 -2.80 -4.10
N VAL A 293 13.97 -2.62 -2.78
CA VAL A 293 14.46 -3.65 -1.87
C VAL A 293 13.46 -4.81 -1.90
N THR A 294 13.96 -6.04 -1.87
CA THR A 294 13.10 -7.22 -1.87
C THR A 294 13.69 -8.29 -0.98
N LEU A 295 12.81 -8.92 -0.19
CA LEU A 295 13.12 -10.12 0.58
C LEU A 295 12.74 -11.35 -0.24
N TRP A 296 13.58 -12.38 -0.18
CA TRP A 296 13.38 -13.67 -0.82
C TRP A 296 13.59 -14.79 0.19
N PHE A 297 12.95 -15.93 -0.01
CA PHE A 297 13.26 -17.17 0.69
C PHE A 297 13.58 -18.29 -0.31
N THR A 298 14.67 -19.00 -0.06
CA THR A 298 15.10 -20.16 -0.84
C THR A 298 15.05 -21.38 0.06
N LEU A 299 14.08 -22.26 -0.19
CA LEU A 299 13.97 -23.53 0.51
C LEU A 299 14.96 -24.54 -0.07
N GLN A 300 15.80 -25.14 0.78
CA GLN A 300 16.92 -26.02 0.35
C GLN A 300 16.66 -27.50 0.67
N GLN A 301 15.51 -27.83 1.27
CA GLN A 301 15.17 -29.17 1.72
C GLN A 301 13.82 -29.64 1.15
N ASP A 302 13.64 -30.96 1.08
CA ASP A 302 12.32 -31.57 0.93
C ASP A 302 11.62 -31.56 2.30
N ILE A 303 10.50 -30.87 2.42
CA ILE A 303 9.77 -30.74 3.69
C ILE A 303 9.15 -32.04 4.20
N ASN A 304 9.12 -33.10 3.37
CA ASN A 304 8.68 -34.43 3.79
C ASN A 304 9.85 -35.41 3.95
N LYS A 305 11.08 -34.96 3.71
CA LYS A 305 12.30 -35.75 3.80
C LYS A 305 13.49 -34.86 4.19
N LEU A 306 13.40 -34.26 5.37
CA LEU A 306 14.35 -33.25 5.82
C LEU A 306 15.75 -33.86 6.00
N ASN A 307 16.78 -33.17 5.49
CA ASN A 307 18.17 -33.66 5.48
C ASN A 307 18.31 -35.06 4.83
N GLY A 308 17.39 -35.43 3.93
CA GLY A 308 17.37 -36.76 3.33
C GLY A 308 16.84 -37.89 4.23
N ASN A 309 16.37 -37.59 5.44
CA ASN A 309 15.77 -38.55 6.37
C ASN A 309 14.25 -38.67 6.12
N GLU A 310 13.75 -39.88 5.89
CA GLU A 310 12.32 -40.16 5.63
C GLU A 310 11.45 -40.05 6.89
N ASP A 311 12.08 -40.10 8.06
CA ASP A 311 11.41 -39.97 9.36
C ASP A 311 11.28 -38.51 9.81
N LEU A 312 11.93 -37.56 9.10
CA LEU A 312 11.88 -36.12 9.42
C LEU A 312 11.04 -35.34 8.40
N SER A 313 10.04 -34.61 8.90
CA SER A 313 9.17 -33.78 8.07
C SER A 313 8.75 -32.49 8.77
N ILE A 314 8.33 -31.48 8.01
CA ILE A 314 7.68 -30.29 8.55
C ILE A 314 6.27 -30.68 9.02
N ASN A 315 6.01 -30.47 10.31
CA ASN A 315 4.74 -30.80 10.94
C ASN A 315 3.61 -29.86 10.48
N ASP A 316 2.37 -30.30 10.67
CA ASP A 316 1.17 -29.48 10.48
C ASP A 316 0.81 -28.82 11.82
N ASP A 317 1.30 -27.60 12.01
CA ASP A 317 1.15 -26.83 13.25
C ASP A 317 -0.22 -26.11 13.29
N LYS A 318 -1.13 -26.70 14.06
CA LYS A 318 -2.50 -26.22 14.25
C LYS A 318 -2.57 -25.53 15.60
N ASP A 319 -3.19 -24.37 15.62
CA ASP A 319 -3.43 -23.61 16.86
C ASP A 319 -2.16 -22.99 17.51
N SER A 320 -1.27 -22.42 16.67
CA SER A 320 -0.03 -21.76 17.11
C SER A 320 -0.11 -20.24 17.20
N TRP A 321 0.85 -19.63 17.90
CA TRP A 321 0.93 -18.18 18.05
C TRP A 321 2.38 -17.71 18.20
N ASP A 322 2.66 -16.43 17.92
CA ASP A 322 3.96 -15.81 18.22
C ASP A 322 3.73 -14.65 19.20
N LYS A 323 4.25 -14.81 20.41
CA LYS A 323 4.11 -13.81 21.48
C LYS A 323 4.93 -12.54 21.23
N GLY A 324 6.07 -12.63 20.55
CA GLY A 324 6.89 -11.47 20.16
C GLY A 324 6.23 -10.59 19.11
N PHE A 325 5.37 -11.17 18.27
CA PHE A 325 4.54 -10.45 17.31
C PHE A 325 3.11 -10.17 17.78
N GLU A 326 2.75 -10.58 19.00
CA GLU A 326 1.39 -10.42 19.54
C GLU A 326 0.30 -11.10 18.68
N ILE A 327 0.68 -12.19 18.02
CA ILE A 327 -0.24 -12.98 17.19
C ILE A 327 -1.09 -13.84 18.11
N THR A 328 -2.40 -13.86 17.87
CA THR A 328 -3.32 -14.80 18.55
C THR A 328 -3.31 -16.16 17.85
N GLU A 329 -3.71 -17.19 18.58
CA GLU A 329 -3.88 -18.57 18.10
C GLU A 329 -4.42 -18.64 16.67
N THR A 330 -3.61 -19.19 15.76
CA THR A 330 -3.82 -19.24 14.31
C THR A 330 -3.15 -20.50 13.76
N ASN A 331 -3.72 -21.09 12.71
CA ASN A 331 -3.11 -22.24 12.05
C ASN A 331 -1.90 -21.82 11.21
N PHE A 332 -0.70 -22.16 11.66
CA PHE A 332 0.55 -21.93 10.94
C PHE A 332 0.79 -22.98 9.86
N TYR A 333 0.17 -24.16 9.98
CA TYR A 333 0.31 -25.30 9.07
C TYR A 333 1.80 -25.69 8.92
N LYS A 334 2.29 -25.88 7.68
CA LYS A 334 3.70 -26.15 7.40
C LYS A 334 4.51 -24.85 7.37
N GLY A 335 4.52 -24.17 8.51
CA GLY A 335 5.31 -22.97 8.81
C GLY A 335 4.65 -21.64 8.43
N ALA A 336 4.95 -20.60 9.22
CA ALA A 336 4.47 -19.24 9.03
C ALA A 336 5.61 -18.24 8.86
N LEU A 337 5.58 -17.45 7.80
CA LEU A 337 6.46 -16.28 7.62
C LEU A 337 5.76 -15.04 8.18
N ILE A 338 6.37 -14.39 9.15
CA ILE A 338 5.85 -13.21 9.84
C ILE A 338 6.80 -12.03 9.58
N ILE A 339 6.22 -10.89 9.19
CA ILE A 339 6.99 -9.67 8.95
C ILE A 339 6.31 -8.49 9.65
N ARG A 340 7.05 -7.76 10.46
CA ARG A 340 6.60 -6.49 11.05
C ARG A 340 7.50 -5.35 10.58
N GLN A 341 6.88 -4.23 10.29
CA GLN A 341 7.56 -2.96 10.01
C GLN A 341 7.28 -1.98 11.15
N THR A 342 8.31 -1.29 11.60
CA THR A 342 8.21 -0.12 12.47
C THR A 342 8.53 1.13 11.66
N ASP A 343 7.66 2.14 11.74
CA ASP A 343 7.81 3.40 11.02
C ASP A 343 8.82 4.36 11.68
N ALA A 344 8.98 5.55 11.11
CA ALA A 344 9.96 6.53 11.56
C ALA A 344 9.56 7.19 12.88
N GLU A 345 8.27 7.15 13.20
CA GLU A 345 7.70 7.59 14.46
C GLU A 345 7.89 6.56 15.59
N GLY A 346 8.49 5.40 15.28
CA GLY A 346 8.71 4.31 16.22
C GLY A 346 7.45 3.49 16.49
N SER A 347 6.41 3.65 15.68
CA SER A 347 5.17 2.89 15.79
C SER A 347 5.29 1.58 15.01
N ALA A 348 5.26 0.47 15.72
CA ALA A 348 5.21 -0.85 15.11
C ALA A 348 3.83 -1.06 14.47
N GLY A 349 3.82 -1.40 13.18
CA GLY A 349 2.59 -1.78 12.48
C GLY A 349 2.15 -3.21 12.84
N ASP A 350 0.94 -3.56 12.41
CA ASP A 350 0.44 -4.93 12.54
C ASP A 350 1.33 -5.91 11.73
N PRO A 351 1.66 -7.10 12.25
CA PRO A 351 2.43 -8.08 11.52
C PRO A 351 1.67 -8.61 10.32
N ILE A 352 2.38 -8.79 9.21
CA ILE A 352 1.89 -9.52 8.04
C ILE A 352 2.28 -10.98 8.21
N ILE A 353 1.30 -11.87 8.16
CA ILE A 353 1.47 -13.31 8.42
C ILE A 353 1.15 -14.10 7.14
N TYR A 354 2.07 -14.95 6.71
CA TYR A 354 1.88 -15.91 5.63
C TYR A 354 1.92 -17.32 6.21
N THR A 355 0.77 -17.97 6.35
CA THR A 355 0.67 -19.36 6.86
C THR A 355 0.88 -20.38 5.75
N ASN A 356 1.18 -21.63 6.12
CA ASN A 356 1.50 -22.72 5.20
C ASN A 356 2.64 -22.37 4.20
N TYR A 357 3.59 -21.55 4.65
CA TYR A 357 4.57 -20.88 3.82
C TYR A 357 5.57 -21.87 3.21
N LEU A 358 6.04 -22.88 3.96
CA LEU A 358 7.06 -23.82 3.46
C LEU A 358 6.47 -24.77 2.41
N GLU A 359 5.23 -25.23 2.61
CA GLU A 359 4.50 -26.03 1.63
C GLU A 359 4.25 -25.24 0.33
N ALA A 360 3.93 -23.95 0.43
CA ALA A 360 3.84 -23.09 -0.74
C ALA A 360 5.19 -22.97 -1.48
N ASN A 361 6.31 -22.89 -0.74
CA ASN A 361 7.66 -22.78 -1.30
C ASN A 361 8.13 -24.06 -2.02
N VAL A 362 7.89 -25.26 -1.46
CA VAL A 362 8.22 -26.52 -2.14
C VAL A 362 7.58 -26.58 -3.52
N ARG A 363 6.34 -26.09 -3.59
CA ARG A 363 5.57 -26.10 -4.82
C ARG A 363 6.16 -25.14 -5.83
N THR A 364 6.60 -23.93 -5.41
CA THR A 364 7.32 -22.95 -6.26
C THR A 364 8.57 -23.52 -6.93
N GLY A 365 9.26 -24.47 -6.27
CA GLY A 365 10.54 -25.00 -6.75
C GLY A 365 11.60 -23.93 -7.02
N ALA A 366 11.37 -22.71 -6.53
CA ALA A 366 12.05 -21.48 -6.93
C ALA A 366 12.08 -20.49 -5.75
N ASP A 367 12.95 -19.49 -5.86
CA ASP A 367 13.11 -18.44 -4.86
C ASP A 367 11.81 -17.62 -4.73
N THR A 368 11.19 -17.64 -3.55
CA THR A 368 9.92 -16.94 -3.33
C THR A 368 10.17 -15.48 -2.97
N LYS A 369 9.56 -14.55 -3.71
CA LYS A 369 9.67 -13.10 -3.48
C LYS A 369 8.62 -12.62 -2.49
N VAL A 370 9.06 -11.98 -1.40
CA VAL A 370 8.21 -11.51 -0.29
C VAL A 370 7.96 -9.99 -0.30
N ARG A 371 8.75 -9.22 -1.05
CA ARG A 371 8.48 -7.83 -1.49
C ARG A 371 8.26 -6.75 -0.38
N LEU A 372 9.23 -5.85 -0.16
CA LEU A 372 9.18 -4.76 0.87
C LEU A 372 9.70 -3.42 0.31
N PHE A 373 8.93 -2.32 0.32
CA PHE A 373 9.29 -1.09 -0.44
C PHE A 373 9.75 0.11 0.34
N GLU A 374 9.46 0.14 1.62
CA GLU A 374 9.42 1.38 2.36
C GLU A 374 10.65 1.52 3.26
N GLU A 375 10.98 2.76 3.58
CA GLU A 375 11.93 3.01 4.66
C GLU A 375 11.26 2.55 5.96
N GLY A 376 12.03 1.89 6.82
CA GLY A 376 11.44 1.11 7.89
C GLY A 376 12.47 0.28 8.62
N ASP A 377 12.11 -0.08 9.84
CA ASP A 377 12.79 -1.10 10.60
C ASP A 377 11.97 -2.38 10.48
N TYR A 378 12.63 -3.47 10.08
CA TYR A 378 11.96 -4.71 9.75
C TYR A 378 12.39 -5.82 10.69
N GLU A 379 11.40 -6.57 11.15
CA GLU A 379 11.57 -7.82 11.88
C GLU A 379 10.93 -8.94 11.06
N VAL A 380 11.67 -10.01 10.82
CA VAL A 380 11.21 -11.16 10.04
C VAL A 380 11.39 -12.42 10.89
N ALA A 381 10.33 -13.21 11.02
CA ALA A 381 10.39 -14.57 11.56
C ALA A 381 9.86 -15.61 10.58
N LEU A 382 10.47 -16.79 10.59
CA LEU A 382 9.89 -18.00 10.04
C LEU A 382 9.76 -19.02 11.16
N ASP A 383 8.51 -19.31 11.53
CA ASP A 383 8.13 -20.21 12.60
C ASP A 383 7.68 -21.53 12.00
N TYR A 384 8.22 -22.66 12.48
CA TYR A 384 7.85 -23.99 11.98
C TYR A 384 8.19 -25.09 12.98
N GLU A 385 7.51 -26.22 12.82
CA GLU A 385 7.75 -27.45 13.57
C GLU A 385 8.39 -28.53 12.70
N ILE A 386 9.35 -29.26 13.27
CA ILE A 386 9.84 -30.52 12.72
C ILE A 386 9.22 -31.67 13.51
N LYS A 387 8.63 -32.60 12.78
CA LYS A 387 8.19 -33.90 13.26
C LYS A 387 9.26 -34.95 12.97
N ASP A 388 9.66 -35.64 14.03
CA ASP A 388 10.52 -36.83 14.00
C ASP A 388 9.70 -38.08 14.33
N SER A 389 9.62 -38.99 13.37
CA SER A 389 8.89 -40.26 13.45
C SER A 389 9.79 -41.47 13.67
N GLU A 390 11.10 -41.29 13.88
CA GLU A 390 12.01 -42.40 14.22
C GLU A 390 11.67 -43.02 15.59
N PRO A 391 11.33 -42.25 16.64
CA PRO A 391 10.89 -42.81 17.91
C PRO A 391 9.50 -43.48 17.80
N LEU A 392 9.22 -44.42 18.71
CA LEU A 392 7.91 -45.10 18.80
C LEU A 392 6.71 -44.15 18.98
N ILE A 393 6.96 -42.95 19.48
CA ILE A 393 5.99 -41.87 19.63
C ILE A 393 6.61 -40.68 18.91
N ASP A 394 5.89 -40.14 17.93
CA ASP A 394 6.32 -38.96 17.18
C ASP A 394 6.75 -37.85 18.14
N ASN A 395 7.93 -37.28 17.88
CA ASN A 395 8.45 -36.13 18.60
C ASN A 395 8.31 -34.88 17.72
N VAL A 396 7.94 -33.76 18.32
CA VAL A 396 7.78 -32.49 17.61
C VAL A 396 8.64 -31.43 18.29
N SER A 397 9.44 -30.73 17.50
CA SER A 397 10.32 -29.65 17.96
C SER A 397 10.04 -28.37 17.19
N ASN A 398 10.00 -27.24 17.91
CA ASN A 398 9.66 -25.93 17.38
C ASN A 398 10.93 -25.13 17.06
N TYR A 399 10.93 -24.44 15.92
CA TYR A 399 12.05 -23.63 15.48
C TYR A 399 11.58 -22.28 14.96
N ARG A 400 12.42 -21.28 15.20
CA ARG A 400 12.21 -19.92 14.73
C ARG A 400 13.47 -19.39 14.08
N VAL A 401 13.38 -18.97 12.82
CA VAL A 401 14.42 -18.16 12.18
C VAL A 401 14.06 -16.71 12.37
N PHE A 402 14.91 -15.92 13.03
CA PHE A 402 14.62 -14.51 13.30
C PHE A 402 15.78 -13.58 12.93
N PHE A 403 15.49 -12.52 12.20
CA PHE A 403 16.47 -11.48 11.90
C PHE A 403 15.83 -10.11 11.72
N LYS A 404 16.66 -9.08 11.90
CA LYS A 404 16.30 -7.67 11.74
C LYS A 404 17.12 -7.02 10.65
N PHE A 405 16.55 -6.02 10.00
CA PHE A 405 17.27 -5.11 9.12
C PHE A 405 16.54 -3.78 9.01
N LYS A 406 17.25 -2.78 8.51
CA LYS A 406 16.73 -1.43 8.29
C LYS A 406 16.77 -1.09 6.81
N ILE A 407 15.79 -0.33 6.32
CA ILE A 407 15.81 0.28 4.98
C ILE A 407 15.83 1.79 5.17
N ARG A 408 16.79 2.47 4.54
CA ARG A 408 17.01 3.92 4.63
C ARG A 408 17.28 4.53 3.26
N ASN A 409 16.81 5.76 3.05
CA ASN A 409 17.26 6.55 1.91
C ASN A 409 18.76 6.85 2.02
N SER A 410 19.52 6.55 0.96
CA SER A 410 20.96 6.81 0.93
C SER A 410 21.28 8.31 0.91
N ASN A 411 20.34 9.15 0.48
CA ASN A 411 20.55 10.60 0.39
C ASN A 411 20.48 11.24 1.78
N CYS A 412 21.57 11.86 2.23
CA CYS A 412 21.67 12.58 3.50
C CYS A 412 21.65 14.09 3.23
N MET A 413 20.51 14.62 2.78
CA MET A 413 20.37 16.03 2.39
C MET A 413 19.03 16.59 2.84
N ILE A 414 19.05 17.86 3.26
CA ILE A 414 17.87 18.69 3.54
C ILE A 414 17.98 19.96 2.70
N TYR A 415 16.84 20.48 2.26
CA TYR A 415 16.77 21.60 1.33
C TYR A 415 16.21 22.84 2.04
N PRO A 416 17.03 23.88 2.29
CA PRO A 416 16.51 25.15 2.76
C PRO A 416 15.86 25.92 1.61
N PHE A 417 14.74 26.56 1.87
CA PHE A 417 14.02 27.39 0.90
C PHE A 417 13.79 28.79 1.45
N ASP A 418 14.09 29.81 0.64
CA ASP A 418 13.85 31.21 0.98
C ASP A 418 12.34 31.47 1.15
N LEU A 419 11.97 32.14 2.24
CA LEU A 419 10.56 32.37 2.60
C LEU A 419 9.83 33.32 1.64
N THR A 420 10.56 34.15 0.89
CA THR A 420 9.98 35.19 0.03
C THR A 420 9.81 34.69 -1.41
N THR A 421 10.87 34.11 -1.95
CA THR A 421 10.96 33.68 -3.34
C THR A 421 10.56 32.22 -3.52
N ASN A 422 10.52 31.44 -2.43
CA ASN A 422 10.33 29.99 -2.46
C ASN A 422 11.36 29.25 -3.33
N SER A 423 12.53 29.85 -3.54
CA SER A 423 13.65 29.22 -4.24
C SER A 423 14.50 28.43 -3.26
N GLU A 424 15.03 27.29 -3.70
CA GLU A 424 15.99 26.50 -2.93
C GLU A 424 17.27 27.33 -2.71
N LEU A 425 17.76 27.34 -1.48
CA LEU A 425 18.98 28.01 -1.07
C LEU A 425 20.18 27.06 -1.14
N ARG A 426 21.23 27.51 -1.81
CA ARG A 426 22.51 26.79 -1.86
C ARG A 426 23.34 27.07 -0.62
N ASP A 427 24.41 26.30 -0.47
CA ASP A 427 25.37 26.54 0.60
C ASP A 427 25.96 27.95 0.50
N HIS A 428 26.09 28.62 1.64
CA HIS A 428 26.50 30.00 1.81
C HIS A 428 25.60 31.09 1.17
N GLU A 429 24.39 30.75 0.73
CA GLU A 429 23.43 31.76 0.26
C GLU A 429 22.77 32.53 1.40
N ILE A 430 22.24 33.71 1.05
CA ILE A 430 21.55 34.63 1.95
C ILE A 430 20.04 34.58 1.74
N ALA A 431 19.31 34.55 2.85
CA ALA A 431 17.86 34.69 2.89
C ALA A 431 17.50 35.87 3.79
N GLU A 432 17.24 37.04 3.19
CA GLU A 432 17.06 38.29 3.95
C GLU A 432 15.90 38.21 4.94
N ASN A 433 14.84 37.47 4.60
CA ASN A 433 13.64 37.30 5.42
C ASN A 433 13.60 35.93 6.14
N GLY A 434 14.66 35.14 6.04
CA GLY A 434 14.72 33.79 6.60
C GLY A 434 14.38 32.68 5.61
N PHE A 435 14.51 31.45 6.10
CA PHE A 435 14.31 30.23 5.33
C PHE A 435 13.45 29.21 6.08
N ARG A 436 12.91 28.23 5.35
CA ARG A 436 12.36 27.00 5.92
C ARG A 436 13.17 25.78 5.47
N LEU A 437 13.08 24.69 6.21
CA LEU A 437 13.64 23.39 5.80
C LEU A 437 12.57 22.52 5.13
N ASP A 438 12.97 21.81 4.07
CA ASP A 438 12.19 20.76 3.40
C ASP A 438 13.02 19.47 3.37
N TYR A 439 12.46 18.39 3.95
CA TYR A 439 13.14 17.11 4.12
C TYR A 439 12.99 16.20 2.88
N ALA A 440 12.26 16.65 1.86
CA ALA A 440 11.95 15.91 0.65
C ALA A 440 11.39 14.50 0.95
N SER A 441 10.52 14.40 1.96
CA SER A 441 9.95 13.14 2.47
C SER A 441 10.95 12.16 3.11
N SER A 442 12.18 12.58 3.38
CA SER A 442 13.16 11.76 4.12
C SER A 442 12.73 11.66 5.59
N LYS A 443 12.58 10.43 6.09
CA LYS A 443 12.00 10.19 7.43
C LYS A 443 13.01 9.84 8.52
N TYR A 444 14.19 9.36 8.15
CA TYR A 444 15.20 8.80 9.06
C TYR A 444 16.49 9.64 9.05
N LEU A 445 16.34 10.95 9.24
CA LEU A 445 17.44 11.90 9.32
C LEU A 445 17.40 12.64 10.65
N ASP A 446 18.55 12.68 11.31
CA ASP A 446 18.79 13.57 12.45
C ASP A 446 19.29 14.91 11.92
N VAL A 447 18.54 15.98 12.21
CA VAL A 447 18.86 17.32 11.70
C VAL A 447 19.04 18.26 12.88
N TYR A 448 20.20 18.93 12.92
CA TYR A 448 20.54 19.93 13.90
C TYR A 448 20.74 21.27 13.23
N VAL A 449 20.27 22.34 13.87
CA VAL A 449 20.49 23.70 13.40
C VAL A 449 21.18 24.50 14.50
N GLU A 450 22.43 24.85 14.24
CA GLU A 450 23.18 25.81 15.04
C GLU A 450 22.93 27.23 14.50
N GLN A 451 22.56 28.14 15.39
CA GLN A 451 22.41 29.56 15.10
C GLN A 451 23.53 30.34 15.80
N LYS A 452 24.25 31.16 15.04
CA LYS A 452 25.27 32.09 15.55
C LYS A 452 24.88 33.52 15.23
N ALA A 453 24.78 34.35 16.26
CA ALA A 453 24.65 35.80 16.09
C ALA A 453 26.04 36.41 15.83
N VAL A 454 26.09 37.42 14.97
CA VAL A 454 27.33 38.17 14.72
C VAL A 454 27.31 39.44 15.56
N VAL A 455 28.25 39.58 16.48
CA VAL A 455 28.31 40.68 17.45
C VAL A 455 29.52 41.56 17.17
N PHE A 456 29.32 42.87 17.14
CA PHE A 456 30.42 43.85 17.02
C PHE A 456 30.86 44.34 18.39
N ASN A 457 32.14 44.13 18.73
CA ASN A 457 32.71 44.50 20.04
C ASN A 457 33.43 45.87 20.02
N GLY A 458 33.14 46.72 19.03
CA GLY A 458 33.74 48.05 18.86
C GLY A 458 34.98 48.10 17.97
N THR A 459 35.68 46.98 17.78
CA THR A 459 36.87 46.89 16.91
C THR A 459 36.85 45.71 15.94
N SER A 460 36.14 44.63 16.29
CA SER A 460 36.05 43.40 15.51
C SER A 460 34.68 42.74 15.72
N TYR A 461 34.34 41.84 14.80
CA TYR A 461 33.17 40.97 14.91
C TYR A 461 33.53 39.64 15.58
N SER A 462 32.58 39.06 16.31
CA SER A 462 32.67 37.70 16.87
C SER A 462 31.38 36.94 16.66
N GLU A 463 31.46 35.61 16.60
CA GLU A 463 30.31 34.71 16.61
C GLU A 463 29.87 34.42 18.06
N ASP A 464 28.57 34.45 18.31
CA ASP A 464 27.95 34.08 19.58
C ASP A 464 26.86 33.03 19.31
N THR A 465 27.11 31.77 19.66
CA THR A 465 26.16 30.67 19.45
C THR A 465 24.92 30.90 20.33
N ARG A 466 23.78 31.16 19.67
CA ARG A 466 22.48 31.44 20.31
C ARG A 466 21.62 30.20 20.45
N GLY A 467 21.84 29.19 19.62
CA GLY A 467 21.08 27.95 19.66
C GLY A 467 21.80 26.83 18.96
N ASN A 468 21.60 25.62 19.46
CA ASN A 468 21.93 24.37 18.79
C ASN A 468 20.84 23.37 19.18
N LYS A 469 19.93 23.09 18.25
CA LYS A 469 18.71 22.32 18.51
C LYS A 469 18.36 21.42 17.34
N SER A 470 17.71 20.30 17.64
CA SER A 470 17.10 19.47 16.61
C SER A 470 16.03 20.25 15.84
N ALA A 471 15.95 20.00 14.54
CA ALA A 471 14.95 20.54 13.65
C ALA A 471 13.95 19.47 13.24
N LYS A 472 12.80 19.90 12.73
CA LYS A 472 11.84 19.05 12.04
C LYS A 472 11.56 19.59 10.65
N ASP A 473 10.92 18.80 9.81
CA ASP A 473 10.44 19.25 8.51
C ASP A 473 9.56 20.51 8.65
N GLU A 474 9.66 21.40 7.67
CA GLU A 474 9.00 22.72 7.65
C GLU A 474 9.39 23.68 8.79
N SER A 475 10.49 23.42 9.52
CA SER A 475 11.02 24.38 10.52
C SER A 475 11.45 25.68 9.85
N VAL A 476 11.13 26.82 10.48
CA VAL A 476 11.34 28.17 9.96
C VAL A 476 12.34 28.95 10.82
N TYR A 477 13.27 29.65 10.18
CA TYR A 477 14.34 30.43 10.82
C TYR A 477 14.39 31.84 10.23
N THR A 478 14.19 32.87 11.07
CA THR A 478 14.03 34.28 10.62
C THR A 478 14.92 35.28 11.37
N ASP A 479 15.51 34.89 12.49
CA ASP A 479 16.39 35.76 13.25
C ASP A 479 17.69 35.98 12.49
N GLU A 480 18.22 37.21 12.52
CA GLU A 480 19.46 37.53 11.83
C GLU A 480 20.65 36.73 12.42
N GLY A 481 21.45 36.13 11.54
CA GLY A 481 22.61 35.34 11.95
C GLY A 481 23.13 34.37 10.89
N ILE A 482 24.07 33.54 11.32
CA ILE A 482 24.65 32.45 10.54
C ILE A 482 24.01 31.16 11.05
N TYR A 483 23.41 30.38 10.15
CA TYR A 483 22.82 29.09 10.46
C TYR A 483 23.65 27.98 9.87
N VAL A 484 24.08 27.03 10.69
CA VAL A 484 24.73 25.79 10.25
C VAL A 484 23.73 24.66 10.44
N ILE A 485 23.31 24.06 9.33
CA ILE A 485 22.39 22.93 9.27
C ILE A 485 23.23 21.67 9.11
N SER A 486 23.24 20.80 10.12
CA SER A 486 23.92 19.52 10.10
C SER A 486 22.90 18.40 9.95
N VAL A 487 23.08 17.56 8.93
CA VAL A 487 22.20 16.44 8.60
C VAL A 487 22.97 15.15 8.74
N MET A 488 22.41 14.18 9.46
CA MET A 488 23.03 12.90 9.77
C MET A 488 22.00 11.79 9.57
N HIS A 489 22.47 10.59 9.25
CA HIS A 489 21.61 9.41 9.28
C HIS A 489 21.45 8.89 10.72
N ASP A 490 20.27 8.37 11.03
CA ASP A 490 19.93 7.79 12.35
C ASP A 490 20.77 6.54 12.71
N TYR A 491 21.35 5.88 11.70
CA TYR A 491 22.15 4.67 11.88
C TYR A 491 23.67 4.92 11.86
N ASN A 492 24.14 6.08 11.40
CA ASN A 492 25.56 6.36 11.26
C ASN A 492 25.86 7.86 11.31
N ASN A 493 26.43 8.30 12.43
CA ASN A 493 26.77 9.69 12.68
C ASN A 493 28.09 10.16 12.03
N SER A 494 28.82 9.27 11.34
CA SER A 494 30.05 9.64 10.63
C SER A 494 29.79 10.28 9.26
N ARG A 495 28.57 10.14 8.74
CA ARG A 495 28.14 10.70 7.45
C ARG A 495 27.28 11.94 7.69
N THR A 496 27.97 13.06 7.89
CA THR A 496 27.31 14.36 8.10
C THR A 496 27.40 15.22 6.84
N THR A 497 26.27 15.84 6.48
CA THR A 497 26.24 16.93 5.52
C THR A 497 25.96 18.23 6.26
N ASP A 498 26.86 19.21 6.14
CA ASP A 498 26.66 20.55 6.66
C ASP A 498 26.30 21.53 5.54
N LYS A 499 25.40 22.47 5.85
CA LYS A 499 25.06 23.60 4.98
C LYS A 499 24.94 24.87 5.81
N THR A 500 25.59 25.93 5.36
CA THR A 500 25.56 27.25 6.00
C THR A 500 24.60 28.17 5.26
N ILE A 501 23.63 28.76 5.97
CA ILE A 501 22.71 29.76 5.43
C ILE A 501 22.84 31.06 6.23
N TYR A 502 22.90 32.18 5.53
CA TYR A 502 22.94 33.51 6.14
C TYR A 502 21.54 34.12 6.18
N VAL A 503 21.11 34.61 7.33
CA VAL A 503 19.78 35.22 7.49
C VAL A 503 19.93 36.67 7.92
N GLY A 504 19.15 37.55 7.30
CA GLY A 504 19.08 38.97 7.64
C GLY A 504 19.68 39.89 6.57
N SER A 505 19.70 41.18 6.87
CA SER A 505 20.02 42.23 5.88
C SER A 505 21.17 43.14 6.30
N SER A 506 21.78 42.90 7.46
CA SER A 506 22.88 43.74 7.92
C SER A 506 24.10 43.66 6.99
N PRO A 507 24.88 44.75 6.90
CA PRO A 507 26.06 44.81 6.05
C PRO A 507 27.03 43.64 6.26
N ILE A 508 27.21 43.22 7.51
CA ILE A 508 28.11 42.12 7.87
C ILE A 508 27.61 40.77 7.36
N ILE A 509 26.33 40.45 7.53
CA ILE A 509 25.75 39.19 7.03
C ILE A 509 25.84 39.14 5.50
N LYS A 510 25.52 40.25 4.82
CA LYS A 510 25.69 40.40 3.38
C LYS A 510 27.14 40.20 2.95
N ALA A 511 28.09 40.75 3.71
CA ALA A 511 29.51 40.61 3.41
C ALA A 511 30.00 39.17 3.54
N LEU A 512 29.57 38.45 4.57
CA LEU A 512 29.95 37.04 4.76
C LEU A 512 29.46 36.17 3.61
N SER A 513 28.17 36.28 3.26
CA SER A 513 27.58 35.51 2.16
C SER A 513 28.18 35.89 0.81
N ARG A 514 28.19 37.18 0.46
CA ARG A 514 28.62 37.67 -0.87
C ARG A 514 30.07 37.34 -1.19
N ASN A 515 30.94 37.40 -0.19
CA ASN A 515 32.37 37.19 -0.38
C ASN A 515 32.80 35.75 -0.04
N ASN A 516 31.89 34.93 0.51
CA ASN A 516 32.14 33.57 0.97
C ASN A 516 33.36 33.48 1.90
N ILE A 517 33.36 34.31 2.94
CA ILE A 517 34.45 34.42 3.93
C ILE A 517 33.89 34.32 5.35
N ASN A 518 34.74 33.91 6.29
CA ASN A 518 34.37 33.81 7.70
C ASN A 518 34.65 35.13 8.46
N ILE A 519 34.24 35.18 9.73
CA ILE A 519 34.44 36.35 10.60
C ILE A 519 35.92 36.70 10.80
N SER A 520 36.81 35.71 10.84
CA SER A 520 38.26 35.96 10.98
C SER A 520 38.81 36.71 9.77
N ASP A 521 38.40 36.31 8.57
CA ASP A 521 38.81 36.96 7.32
C ASP A 521 38.29 38.40 7.22
N ILE A 522 37.01 38.63 7.58
CA ILE A 522 36.45 39.97 7.69
C ILE A 522 37.28 40.83 8.64
N ASN A 523 37.57 40.34 9.85
CA ASN A 523 38.33 41.11 10.84
C ASN A 523 39.74 41.43 10.35
N ASN A 524 40.39 40.51 9.63
CA ASN A 524 41.70 40.74 9.02
C ASN A 524 41.65 41.85 7.96
N LEU A 525 40.58 41.91 7.16
CA LEU A 525 40.37 42.94 6.14
C LEU A 525 40.05 44.31 6.77
N LEU A 526 39.23 44.33 7.82
CA LEU A 526 38.96 45.55 8.59
C LEU A 526 40.24 46.11 9.22
N ALA A 527 41.11 45.25 9.76
CA ALA A 527 42.41 45.64 10.30
C ALA A 527 43.36 46.21 9.23
N GLN A 528 43.18 45.81 7.96
CA GLN A 528 43.89 46.36 6.79
C GLN A 528 43.27 47.67 6.26
N GLY A 529 42.21 48.18 6.91
CA GLY A 529 41.57 49.45 6.56
C GLY A 529 40.44 49.33 5.54
N TYR A 530 39.94 48.13 5.25
CA TYR A 530 38.70 47.98 4.48
C TYR A 530 37.48 48.38 5.31
N THR A 531 36.42 48.82 4.66
CA THR A 531 35.10 49.05 5.25
C THR A 531 34.05 48.21 4.53
N ILE A 532 32.96 47.87 5.23
CA ILE A 532 31.83 47.13 4.66
C ILE A 532 30.74 48.14 4.29
N ASN A 533 30.34 48.18 3.03
CA ASN A 533 29.21 49.01 2.58
C ASN A 533 27.85 48.34 2.87
N ASN A 534 26.75 49.06 2.63
CA ASN A 534 25.40 48.57 2.95
C ASN A 534 25.01 47.30 2.18
N GLU A 535 25.62 47.07 1.02
CA GLU A 535 25.41 45.91 0.15
C GLU A 535 26.40 44.77 0.43
N GLY A 536 27.15 44.82 1.54
CA GLY A 536 28.13 43.81 1.94
C GLY A 536 29.43 43.81 1.11
N GLY A 537 29.66 44.83 0.30
CA GLY A 537 30.90 45.02 -0.45
C GLY A 537 32.03 45.53 0.45
N LEU A 538 33.24 45.00 0.24
CA LEU A 538 34.45 45.41 0.93
C LEU A 538 35.17 46.50 0.13
N VAL A 539 35.32 47.69 0.71
CA VAL A 539 35.91 48.88 0.05
C VAL A 539 37.18 49.29 0.79
N SER A 540 38.28 49.47 0.08
CA SER A 540 39.52 49.99 0.68
C SER A 540 39.40 51.48 0.96
N SER A 541 39.90 51.93 2.11
CA SER A 541 39.99 53.35 2.46
C SER A 541 41.07 54.14 1.67
N ALA A 542 41.83 53.47 0.80
CA ALA A 542 42.79 54.12 -0.10
C ALA A 542 42.15 54.40 -1.49
N GLY A 543 41.45 55.53 -1.60
CA GLY A 543 41.23 56.23 -2.87
C GLY A 543 39.79 56.23 -3.41
N VAL A 544 39.02 57.26 -3.05
CA VAL A 544 38.03 57.86 -3.94
C VAL A 544 38.74 59.00 -4.67
N ASP A 545 38.79 58.96 -6.00
CA ASP A 545 38.73 60.19 -6.79
C ASP A 545 38.00 59.92 -8.13
N GLU A 546 36.95 60.72 -8.30
CA GLU A 546 36.25 61.18 -9.51
C GLU A 546 35.66 60.19 -10.55
N THR A 547 34.32 60.15 -10.55
CA THR A 547 33.50 60.17 -11.76
C THR A 547 33.91 61.28 -12.73
N ALA A 548 34.17 60.94 -13.99
CA ALA A 548 33.89 61.80 -15.13
C ALA A 548 33.48 60.94 -16.34
N GLU A 549 32.27 61.21 -16.84
CA GLU A 549 31.75 60.72 -18.12
C GLU A 549 32.66 61.13 -19.29
N ALA A 550 32.84 60.21 -20.24
CA ALA A 550 33.03 60.55 -21.65
C ALA A 550 32.56 59.39 -22.53
N GLU A 551 31.42 59.57 -23.18
CA GLU A 551 31.05 58.85 -24.41
C GLU A 551 32.10 59.13 -25.49
N VAL A 552 32.69 58.09 -26.09
CA VAL A 552 33.03 58.06 -27.54
C VAL A 552 32.92 56.62 -28.06
N GLU A 553 32.03 56.48 -29.03
CA GLU A 553 31.81 55.43 -30.02
C GLU A 553 33.06 55.09 -30.87
N VAL A 554 33.43 53.80 -31.00
CA VAL A 554 33.91 53.21 -32.28
C VAL A 554 33.71 51.68 -32.27
N GLU A 555 33.13 51.18 -33.38
CA GLU A 555 32.88 49.78 -33.75
C GLU A 555 34.15 49.09 -34.35
N PRO A 556 34.08 47.84 -34.88
CA PRO A 556 34.83 46.67 -34.43
C PRO A 556 36.12 46.39 -35.24
N THR A 557 36.94 45.45 -34.77
CA THR A 557 37.91 44.78 -35.66
C THR A 557 38.09 43.32 -35.27
N GLU A 558 37.68 42.45 -36.19
CA GLU A 558 37.97 41.02 -36.26
C GLU A 558 39.49 40.76 -36.20
N THR A 559 39.90 39.68 -35.53
CA THR A 559 40.75 38.68 -36.19
C THR A 559 40.50 37.31 -35.58
N GLU A 560 40.21 36.39 -36.47
CA GLU A 560 39.90 34.98 -36.30
C GLU A 560 41.04 34.17 -35.67
N ALA A 561 40.67 33.18 -34.86
CA ALA A 561 41.36 31.89 -34.83
C ALA A 561 40.32 30.82 -34.47
N SER A 562 39.81 30.19 -35.52
CA SER A 562 38.93 29.03 -35.50
C SER A 562 39.66 27.76 -35.06
N VAL A 563 39.01 26.95 -34.22
CA VAL A 563 39.12 25.49 -34.31
C VAL A 563 37.72 24.91 -34.11
N ASP A 564 37.25 24.32 -35.20
CA ASP A 564 36.00 23.61 -35.42
C ASP A 564 36.05 22.21 -34.79
N VAL A 565 35.01 21.83 -34.03
CA VAL A 565 34.56 20.44 -33.89
C VAL A 565 33.04 20.42 -33.84
N SER A 566 32.43 20.39 -35.02
CA SER A 566 31.33 19.49 -35.42
C SER A 566 30.48 18.86 -34.30
N LYS A 567 29.20 19.23 -34.24
CA LYS A 567 28.15 18.33 -33.75
C LYS A 567 26.93 18.40 -34.68
N GLU A 568 26.77 17.35 -35.46
CA GLU A 568 25.57 17.06 -36.23
C GLU A 568 24.37 16.94 -35.28
N THR A 569 23.30 17.58 -35.74
CA THR A 569 21.91 17.38 -35.37
C THR A 569 21.53 15.91 -35.36
N ASN A 570 20.90 15.46 -34.27
CA ASN A 570 19.89 14.43 -34.36
C ASN A 570 18.61 14.91 -33.67
N ASP A 571 17.61 15.05 -34.52
CA ASP A 571 16.19 15.21 -34.26
C ASP A 571 15.73 14.16 -33.23
N SER A 572 15.04 14.60 -32.19
CA SER A 572 14.17 13.74 -31.41
C SER A 572 12.93 14.51 -31.00
N SER A 573 11.87 14.26 -31.76
CA SER A 573 10.49 14.64 -31.51
C SER A 573 10.07 14.31 -30.08
N ALA A 574 9.77 15.34 -29.29
CA ALA A 574 8.97 15.23 -28.07
C ALA A 574 7.49 15.00 -28.45
N PRO A 575 6.79 14.01 -27.86
CA PRO A 575 5.34 13.97 -27.96
C PRO A 575 4.76 15.05 -27.04
N ALA A 576 4.01 15.96 -27.64
CA ALA A 576 3.27 17.01 -26.95
C ALA A 576 2.26 16.40 -25.97
N ASP A 577 2.46 16.66 -24.69
CA ASP A 577 1.52 16.35 -23.63
C ASP A 577 0.32 17.31 -23.73
N LYS A 578 -0.84 16.76 -24.11
CA LYS A 578 -2.10 17.51 -24.16
C LYS A 578 -2.68 17.55 -22.75
N THR A 579 -2.37 18.60 -22.02
CA THR A 579 -3.13 19.02 -20.83
C THR A 579 -4.58 19.31 -21.22
N THR A 580 -5.48 18.33 -21.05
CA THR A 580 -6.93 18.54 -21.05
C THR A 580 -7.35 19.24 -19.77
N LYS A 581 -7.79 20.49 -19.91
CA LYS A 581 -8.46 21.26 -18.85
C LYS A 581 -9.78 20.55 -18.44
N PRO A 582 -10.14 20.49 -17.15
CA PRO A 582 -11.43 19.95 -16.74
C PRO A 582 -12.58 20.85 -17.20
N VAL A 583 -13.54 20.24 -17.89
CA VAL A 583 -14.78 20.84 -18.36
C VAL A 583 -15.69 21.12 -17.17
N LEU A 584 -15.95 22.41 -16.92
CA LEU A 584 -16.97 22.87 -15.97
C LEU A 584 -18.35 22.69 -16.63
N MET A 585 -19.11 21.64 -16.27
CA MET A 585 -20.48 21.43 -16.79
C MET A 585 -21.49 21.12 -15.68
N TYR A 586 -22.53 21.98 -15.64
CA TYR A 586 -23.89 21.80 -15.13
C TYR A 586 -24.16 21.66 -13.62
N ILE A 587 -24.10 22.78 -12.90
CA ILE A 587 -24.81 22.93 -11.60
C ILE A 587 -26.04 23.85 -11.72
N LEU A 588 -26.19 24.60 -12.83
CA LEU A 588 -27.28 25.57 -12.97
C LEU A 588 -28.72 25.00 -13.18
N PRO A 589 -28.97 23.83 -13.82
CA PRO A 589 -30.35 23.41 -14.10
C PRO A 589 -31.06 22.73 -12.90
N VAL A 590 -30.34 22.18 -11.91
CA VAL A 590 -30.96 21.45 -10.78
C VAL A 590 -31.58 22.40 -9.77
N ALA A 591 -30.95 23.54 -9.49
CA ALA A 591 -31.45 24.53 -8.54
C ALA A 591 -32.80 25.14 -8.99
N VAL A 592 -32.98 25.35 -10.30
CA VAL A 592 -34.23 25.91 -10.85
C VAL A 592 -35.39 24.91 -10.72
N ILE A 593 -35.13 23.62 -10.93
CA ILE A 593 -36.16 22.56 -10.80
C ILE A 593 -36.66 22.44 -9.35
N LEU A 594 -35.75 22.51 -8.36
CA LEU A 594 -36.11 22.41 -6.95
C LEU A 594 -36.94 23.62 -6.47
N VAL A 595 -36.65 24.83 -6.95
CA VAL A 595 -37.43 26.03 -6.62
C VAL A 595 -38.84 25.96 -7.22
N VAL A 596 -38.99 25.47 -8.46
CA VAL A 596 -40.29 25.27 -9.10
C VAL A 596 -41.10 24.22 -8.36
N PHE A 597 -40.48 23.08 -7.98
CA PHE A 597 -41.16 22.02 -7.25
C PHE A 597 -41.62 22.49 -5.86
N GLY A 598 -40.78 23.24 -5.14
CA GLY A 598 -41.12 23.86 -3.86
C GLY A 598 -42.31 24.83 -3.98
N PHE A 599 -42.37 25.61 -5.05
CA PHE A 599 -43.47 26.55 -5.29
C PHE A 599 -44.80 25.84 -5.60
N VAL A 600 -44.77 24.71 -6.32
CA VAL A 600 -45.95 23.87 -6.60
C VAL A 600 -46.48 23.23 -5.33
N VAL A 601 -45.60 22.67 -4.49
CA VAL A 601 -46.00 22.08 -3.19
C VAL A 601 -46.58 23.17 -2.28
N TYR A 602 -45.96 24.35 -2.21
CA TYR A 602 -46.46 25.47 -1.43
C TYR A 602 -47.87 25.92 -1.86
N ARG A 603 -48.13 26.04 -3.18
CA ARG A 603 -49.48 26.35 -3.70
C ARG A 603 -50.51 25.28 -3.36
N ASN A 604 -50.13 24.00 -3.38
CA ASN A 604 -51.02 22.89 -3.04
C ASN A 604 -51.36 22.85 -1.55
N VAL A 605 -50.40 23.17 -0.66
CA VAL A 605 -50.64 23.26 0.79
C VAL A 605 -51.55 24.45 1.13
N LEU A 606 -51.36 25.61 0.47
CA LEU A 606 -52.26 26.76 0.63
C LEU A 606 -53.69 26.49 0.14
N LYS A 607 -53.85 25.77 -0.98
CA LYS A 607 -55.16 25.33 -1.48
C LYS A 607 -55.85 24.38 -0.48
N ARG A 608 -55.13 23.43 0.11
CA ARG A 608 -55.70 22.51 1.13
C ARG A 608 -56.13 23.24 2.41
N LYS A 609 -55.35 24.22 2.88
CA LYS A 609 -55.72 25.04 4.07
C LYS A 609 -56.94 25.93 3.84
N ASN A 610 -57.09 26.51 2.65
CA ASN A 610 -58.28 27.31 2.32
C ASN A 610 -59.54 26.46 2.10
N ASN A 611 -59.40 25.23 1.61
CA ASN A 611 -60.54 24.32 1.45
C ASN A 611 -60.99 23.70 2.79
N SER A 612 -60.07 23.45 3.74
CA SER A 612 -60.42 23.01 5.10
C SER A 612 -61.17 24.10 5.88
N LYS A 613 -60.75 25.38 5.78
CA LYS A 613 -61.48 26.50 6.43
C LYS A 613 -62.89 26.71 5.86
N LYS A 614 -63.10 26.49 4.56
CA LYS A 614 -64.44 26.56 3.94
C LYS A 614 -65.34 25.37 4.27
N ALA A 615 -64.78 24.22 4.67
CA ALA A 615 -65.55 23.06 5.12
C ALA A 615 -66.02 23.23 6.57
N ASP A 616 -65.17 23.78 7.44
CA ASP A 616 -65.51 24.06 8.85
C ASP A 616 -66.54 25.20 9.00
N GLU A 617 -66.51 26.23 8.14
CA GLU A 617 -67.53 27.30 8.15
C GLU A 617 -68.91 26.85 7.64
N LYS A 618 -68.98 25.80 6.81
CA LYS A 618 -70.24 25.26 6.28
C LYS A 618 -70.90 24.24 7.23
N GLN A 619 -70.12 23.52 8.05
CA GLN A 619 -70.66 22.65 9.11
C GLN A 619 -71.18 23.42 10.33
N VAL A 620 -70.74 24.67 10.54
CA VAL A 620 -71.21 25.53 11.65
C VAL A 620 -72.47 26.34 11.28
N SER A 621 -72.75 26.56 9.99
CA SER A 621 -74.00 27.20 9.53
C SER A 621 -75.19 26.24 9.48
N ASP A 622 -74.98 24.97 9.07
CA ASP A 622 -76.08 24.00 8.93
C ASP A 622 -76.56 23.42 10.29
N ASN A 623 -75.76 23.55 11.35
CA ASN A 623 -76.13 23.10 12.72
C ASN A 623 -76.82 24.18 13.57
N LYS A 624 -77.13 25.35 12.99
CA LYS A 624 -77.76 26.49 13.70
C LYS A 624 -79.21 26.78 13.29
N GLU A 625 -79.76 26.08 12.31
CA GLU A 625 -81.19 26.20 11.91
C GLU A 625 -82.10 25.07 12.43
N GLU A 626 -81.57 24.06 13.15
CA GLU A 626 -82.39 22.97 13.73
C GLU A 626 -82.67 23.09 15.25
N LYS A 627 -82.40 24.26 15.86
CA LYS A 627 -82.90 24.61 17.19
C LYS A 627 -83.35 26.07 17.25
N LYS A 628 -84.55 26.33 16.75
CA LYS A 628 -85.44 27.35 17.31
C LYS A 628 -86.90 26.93 17.17
#